data_AF-T1J0X0-F1
#
_entry.id   AF-T1J0X0-F1
#
_cell.length_a   1.000
_cell.length_b   1.000
_cell.length_c   1.000
_cell.angle_alpha   90.00
_cell.angle_beta   90.00
_cell.angle_gamma   90.00
#
_symmetry.space_group_name_H-M   'P 1'
#
loop_
_entity.id
_entity.type
_entity.pdbx_description
1 polymer ?
#
loop_
_entity_poly.entity_id
_entity_poly.type
_entity_poly.pdbx_seq_one_letter_code
_entity_poly.pdbx_strand_id
1 'polypeptide(L)'
;MAFYPHESSLEDTTKGLEIFKLFLTQITVQDNYWAEFLPISSITNNQPLEFTVTGSPDEYLNLNQVYLLLTVKVSNAKGDVLVKTIVADPDENVGAVAGNKVAPVNLYLHSLFSQLYIYLNDRLCTSSDGLYAYRAFLECLLNSSDDIKDSFMSAQMFYRDYGGHCAVNDRPTK
;
A
#
# COMPACT_ATOMS: atom_id res chain seq x y z
N MET A 1 5.87 -42.73 -13.22
CA MET A 1 4.63 -43.16 -12.51
C MET A 1 3.53 -42.24 -12.98
N ALA A 2 2.61 -42.74 -13.81
CA ALA A 2 1.57 -41.91 -14.42
C ALA A 2 0.41 -41.75 -13.42
N PHE A 3 0.08 -40.51 -13.08
CA PHE A 3 -1.10 -40.18 -12.29
C PHE A 3 -2.32 -40.22 -13.21
N TYR A 4 -3.21 -41.18 -12.98
CA TYR A 4 -4.49 -41.24 -13.68
C TYR A 4 -5.49 -40.35 -12.96
N PRO A 5 -6.26 -39.51 -13.68
CA PRO A 5 -7.34 -38.72 -13.08
C PRO A 5 -8.44 -39.64 -12.52
N HIS A 6 -9.14 -39.17 -11.49
CA HIS A 6 -10.24 -39.89 -10.83
C HIS A 6 -11.41 -40.13 -11.79
N GLU A 7 -12.16 -41.23 -11.68
CA GLU A 7 -13.26 -41.57 -12.61
C GLU A 7 -14.38 -40.51 -12.71
N SER A 8 -14.47 -39.61 -11.72
CA SER A 8 -15.40 -38.48 -11.72
C SER A 8 -14.86 -37.21 -12.37
N SER A 9 -13.62 -37.24 -12.87
CA SER A 9 -12.98 -36.08 -13.48
C SER A 9 -13.59 -35.85 -14.85
N LEU A 10 -14.20 -34.69 -15.05
CA LEU A 10 -14.65 -34.25 -16.36
C LEU A 10 -13.44 -33.83 -17.21
N GLU A 11 -13.47 -34.15 -18.50
CA GLU A 11 -12.50 -33.62 -19.47
C GLU A 11 -12.71 -32.11 -19.59
N ASP A 12 -11.70 -31.31 -19.21
CA ASP A 12 -11.71 -29.86 -19.38
C ASP A 12 -10.68 -29.48 -20.46
N THR A 13 -11.17 -29.04 -21.62
CA THR A 13 -10.34 -28.46 -22.66
C THR A 13 -9.90 -27.07 -22.19
N THR A 14 -8.61 -26.93 -21.88
CA THR A 14 -7.99 -25.65 -21.51
C THR A 14 -8.57 -24.50 -22.32
N LYS A 15 -9.10 -23.48 -21.63
CA LYS A 15 -9.84 -22.32 -22.16
C LYS A 15 -9.22 -21.63 -23.39
N GLY A 16 -7.92 -21.84 -23.66
CA GLY A 16 -7.24 -21.30 -24.84
C GLY A 16 -7.55 -21.99 -26.19
N LEU A 17 -8.11 -23.20 -26.22
CA LEU A 17 -8.34 -23.96 -27.47
C LEU A 17 -9.79 -23.90 -27.99
N GLU A 18 -10.78 -23.64 -27.14
CA GLU A 18 -12.20 -23.53 -27.54
C GLU A 18 -12.62 -22.08 -27.82
N ILE A 19 -11.95 -21.46 -28.80
CA ILE A 19 -12.12 -20.04 -29.17
C ILE A 19 -13.48 -19.67 -29.79
N PHE A 20 -14.32 -20.66 -30.13
CA PHE A 20 -15.64 -20.45 -30.75
C PHE A 20 -16.81 -20.84 -29.83
N LYS A 21 -16.52 -21.32 -28.62
CA LYS A 21 -17.57 -21.67 -27.66
C LYS A 21 -17.81 -20.47 -26.76
N LEU A 22 -19.08 -20.09 -26.61
CA LEU A 22 -19.46 -19.10 -25.63
C LEU A 22 -19.19 -19.71 -24.24
N PHE A 23 -18.18 -19.18 -23.55
CA PHE A 23 -17.89 -19.61 -22.18
C PHE A 23 -19.08 -19.30 -21.28
N LEU A 24 -19.33 -20.15 -20.30
CA LEU A 24 -20.34 -19.90 -19.28
C LEU A 24 -19.97 -18.61 -18.53
N THR A 25 -20.86 -17.62 -18.60
CA THR A 25 -20.71 -16.37 -17.84
C THR A 25 -21.06 -16.64 -16.38
N GLN A 26 -20.22 -16.20 -15.46
CA GLN A 26 -20.54 -16.25 -14.04
C GLN A 26 -21.68 -15.27 -13.74
N ILE A 27 -22.86 -15.80 -13.39
CA ILE A 27 -24.07 -15.02 -13.09
C ILE A 27 -24.35 -14.88 -11.59
N THR A 28 -23.54 -15.52 -10.74
CA THR A 28 -23.76 -15.58 -9.29
C THR A 28 -23.46 -14.26 -8.59
N VAL A 29 -22.41 -13.55 -9.02
CA VAL A 29 -22.08 -12.21 -8.51
C VAL A 29 -22.87 -11.21 -9.33
N GLN A 30 -23.83 -10.54 -8.69
CA GLN A 30 -24.76 -9.63 -9.38
C GLN A 30 -24.27 -8.19 -9.40
N ASP A 31 -23.59 -7.75 -8.33
CA ASP A 31 -23.12 -6.38 -8.17
C ASP A 31 -21.86 -6.32 -7.30
N ASN A 32 -21.12 -5.21 -7.36
CA ASN A 32 -19.97 -4.91 -6.52
C ASN A 32 -20.07 -3.47 -5.99
N TYR A 33 -19.77 -3.28 -4.71
CA TYR A 33 -19.77 -1.96 -4.09
C TYR A 33 -18.65 -1.80 -3.07
N TRP A 34 -18.37 -0.56 -2.68
CA TRP A 34 -17.39 -0.23 -1.63
C TRP A 34 -18.09 -0.04 -0.29
N ALA A 35 -17.63 -0.75 0.73
CA ALA A 35 -18.07 -0.60 2.11
C ALA A 35 -16.98 0.11 2.93
N GLU A 36 -17.37 1.14 3.68
CA GLU A 36 -16.46 1.89 4.56
C GLU A 36 -16.55 1.36 5.99
N PHE A 37 -15.39 1.06 6.59
CA PHE A 37 -15.28 0.62 7.97
C PHE A 37 -14.46 1.64 8.77
N LEU A 38 -15.02 2.10 9.89
CA LEU A 38 -14.37 3.04 10.79
C LEU A 38 -13.54 2.28 11.83
N PRO A 39 -12.46 2.89 12.36
CA PRO A 39 -11.68 2.28 13.41
C PRO A 39 -12.50 2.14 14.70
N ILE A 40 -12.28 1.04 15.40
CA ILE A 40 -12.94 0.75 16.69
C ILE A 40 -12.21 1.47 17.82
N SER A 41 -10.90 1.59 17.71
CA SER A 41 -10.05 2.27 18.67
C SER A 41 -10.00 3.79 18.41
N SER A 42 -9.88 4.57 19.49
CA SER A 42 -9.60 6.00 19.37
C SER A 42 -8.17 6.23 18.89
N ILE A 43 -8.00 7.15 17.95
CA ILE A 43 -6.69 7.49 17.38
C ILE A 43 -5.89 8.26 18.44
N THR A 44 -4.98 7.55 19.11
CA THR A 44 -4.09 8.11 20.14
C THR A 44 -2.67 7.61 19.91
N ASN A 45 -1.68 8.34 20.43
CA ASN A 45 -0.27 8.00 20.22
C ASN A 45 0.03 6.59 20.78
N ASN A 46 0.75 5.80 19.99
CA ASN A 46 1.22 4.45 20.32
C ASN A 46 0.11 3.42 20.63
N GLN A 47 -1.13 3.66 20.20
CA GLN A 47 -2.19 2.65 20.24
C GLN A 47 -2.38 1.99 18.87
N PRO A 48 -2.76 0.70 18.84
CA PRO A 48 -3.08 0.04 17.58
C PRO A 48 -4.34 0.63 16.96
N LEU A 49 -4.30 0.80 15.65
CA LEU A 49 -5.47 1.12 14.85
C LEU A 49 -6.18 -0.19 14.49
N GLU A 50 -7.39 -0.39 15.01
CA GLU A 50 -8.12 -1.66 14.89
C GLU A 50 -9.39 -1.49 14.07
N PHE A 51 -9.63 -2.44 13.17
CA PHE A 51 -10.82 -2.53 12.33
C PHE A 51 -11.38 -3.94 12.39
N THR A 52 -12.70 -4.05 12.47
CA THR A 52 -13.40 -5.33 12.34
C THR A 52 -14.35 -5.26 11.17
N VAL A 53 -14.14 -6.17 10.22
CA VAL A 53 -15.02 -6.37 9.07
C VAL A 53 -15.84 -7.64 9.34
N THR A 54 -17.12 -7.46 9.64
CA THR A 54 -18.04 -8.59 9.86
C THR A 54 -18.52 -9.12 8.51
N GLY A 55 -18.45 -10.44 8.33
CA GLY A 55 -18.97 -11.08 7.12
C GLY A 55 -20.50 -11.04 7.04
N SER A 56 -21.02 -11.00 5.82
CA SER A 56 -22.45 -11.14 5.51
C SER A 56 -22.69 -12.51 4.84
N PRO A 57 -23.83 -13.18 5.07
CA PRO A 57 -24.15 -14.44 4.39
C PRO A 57 -24.38 -14.27 2.88
N ASP A 58 -24.73 -13.07 2.44
CA ASP A 58 -25.12 -12.78 1.05
C ASP A 58 -23.99 -12.11 0.25
N GLU A 59 -22.89 -11.73 0.90
CA GLU A 59 -21.84 -10.92 0.29
C GLU A 59 -20.46 -11.52 0.53
N TYR A 60 -19.58 -11.32 -0.45
CA TYR A 60 -18.19 -11.77 -0.38
C TYR A 60 -17.26 -10.57 -0.28
N LEU A 61 -16.28 -10.63 0.63
CA LEU A 61 -15.23 -9.65 0.73
C LEU A 61 -14.10 -9.96 -0.26
N ASN A 62 -13.81 -9.01 -1.16
CA ASN A 62 -12.66 -9.11 -2.04
C ASN A 62 -11.38 -8.61 -1.33
N LEU A 63 -10.57 -9.53 -0.80
CA LEU A 63 -9.34 -9.20 -0.08
C LEU A 63 -8.26 -8.53 -0.96
N ASN A 64 -8.33 -8.65 -2.29
CA ASN A 64 -7.41 -7.95 -3.20
C ASN A 64 -7.76 -6.45 -3.34
N GLN A 65 -8.94 -6.05 -2.90
CA GLN A 65 -9.49 -4.71 -3.02
C GLN A 65 -9.87 -4.18 -1.64
N VAL A 66 -8.87 -4.10 -0.75
CA VAL A 66 -9.01 -3.53 0.58
C VAL A 66 -8.01 -2.39 0.72
N TYR A 67 -8.51 -1.19 1.02
CA TYR A 67 -7.69 0.00 1.16
C TYR A 67 -7.82 0.60 2.55
N LEU A 68 -6.69 1.05 3.10
CA LEU A 68 -6.67 1.85 4.32
C LEU A 68 -6.60 3.33 3.94
N LEU A 69 -7.65 4.08 4.27
CA LEU A 69 -7.69 5.52 4.08
C LEU A 69 -7.24 6.23 5.37
N LEU A 70 -6.22 7.09 5.27
CA LEU A 70 -5.72 7.89 6.40
C LEU A 70 -5.70 9.38 6.05
N THR A 71 -6.18 10.20 6.99
CA THR A 71 -6.05 11.65 6.95
C THR A 71 -4.99 12.07 7.95
N VAL A 72 -3.83 12.55 7.47
CA VAL A 72 -2.67 12.87 8.31
C VAL A 72 -2.37 14.36 8.28
N LYS A 73 -2.15 14.95 9.45
CA LYS A 73 -1.64 16.33 9.61
C LYS A 73 -0.20 16.28 10.13
N VAL A 74 0.71 16.95 9.43
CA VAL A 74 2.10 17.10 9.88
C VAL A 74 2.23 18.44 10.61
N SER A 75 2.69 18.42 11.85
CA SER A 75 2.92 19.60 12.68
C SER A 75 4.24 19.49 13.44
N ASN A 76 4.78 20.61 13.93
CA ASN A 76 5.94 20.60 14.83
C ASN A 76 5.56 20.00 16.21
N ALA A 77 6.55 19.74 17.07
CA ALA A 77 6.38 19.26 18.45
C ALA A 77 5.46 20.16 19.30
N LYS A 78 5.31 21.43 18.93
CA LYS A 78 4.41 22.41 19.58
C LYS A 78 2.98 22.43 19.02
N GLY A 79 2.69 21.64 17.97
CA GLY A 79 1.38 21.63 17.29
C GLY A 79 1.23 22.71 16.21
N ASP A 80 2.23 23.58 16.06
CA ASP A 80 2.24 24.62 15.03
C ASP A 80 2.33 24.02 13.62
N VAL A 81 1.68 24.70 12.67
CA VAL A 81 1.78 24.37 11.24
C VAL A 81 3.23 24.57 10.79
N LEU A 82 3.78 23.57 10.10
CA LEU A 82 5.07 23.69 9.44
C LEU A 82 4.92 24.68 8.28
N VAL A 83 5.25 25.96 8.51
CA VAL A 83 5.17 27.01 7.48
C VAL A 83 6.19 26.70 6.38
N LYS A 84 5.73 26.60 5.13
CA LYS A 84 6.57 26.64 3.94
C LYS A 84 5.97 27.61 2.92
N THR A 85 6.37 28.87 2.98
CA THR A 85 6.36 29.70 1.76
C THR A 85 7.63 29.33 1.00
N ILE A 86 7.51 28.48 -0.04
CA ILE A 86 8.56 28.42 -1.04
C ILE A 86 8.38 29.67 -1.89
N VAL A 87 9.06 30.77 -1.55
CA VAL A 87 9.25 31.84 -2.52
C VAL A 87 10.31 31.31 -3.48
N ALA A 88 9.89 30.85 -4.65
CA ALA A 88 10.79 30.51 -5.72
C ALA A 88 11.24 31.83 -6.38
N ASP A 89 12.20 32.53 -5.77
CA ASP A 89 12.98 33.52 -6.51
C ASP A 89 14.17 32.81 -7.16
N PRO A 90 14.28 32.81 -8.50
CA PRO A 90 15.26 32.00 -9.22
C PRO A 90 16.69 32.55 -9.19
N ASP A 91 16.93 33.76 -8.67
CA ASP A 91 18.23 34.45 -8.79
C ASP A 91 18.89 34.90 -7.48
N GLU A 92 18.26 34.67 -6.31
CA GLU A 92 18.96 34.92 -5.05
C GLU A 92 19.61 33.64 -4.51
N ASN A 93 20.85 33.78 -4.04
CA ASN A 93 21.40 32.90 -3.00
C ASN A 93 20.52 33.09 -1.75
N VAL A 94 19.32 32.50 -1.76
CA VAL A 94 18.35 32.59 -0.68
C VAL A 94 18.96 31.87 0.50
N GLY A 95 19.59 32.66 1.38
CA GLY A 95 19.95 32.23 2.72
C GLY A 95 18.75 31.51 3.31
N ALA A 96 18.95 30.25 3.67
CA ALA A 96 17.91 29.34 4.11
C ALA A 96 16.93 30.08 5.04
N VAL A 97 15.72 30.36 4.55
CA VAL A 97 14.65 30.84 5.40
C VAL A 97 14.57 29.83 6.54
N ALA A 98 14.70 30.32 7.77
CA ALA A 98 14.87 29.54 9.00
C ALA A 98 13.61 28.75 9.41
N GLY A 99 12.97 28.10 8.45
CA GLY A 99 12.03 27.02 8.66
C GLY A 99 12.77 25.68 8.56
N ASN A 100 12.46 24.76 9.46
CA ASN A 100 13.00 23.41 9.38
C ASN A 100 12.59 22.78 8.04
N LYS A 101 13.57 22.40 7.21
CA LYS A 101 13.30 21.58 6.02
C LYS A 101 12.82 20.21 6.52
N VAL A 102 11.53 19.94 6.37
CA VAL A 102 10.91 18.65 6.71
C VAL A 102 10.47 17.97 5.43
N ALA A 103 10.77 16.69 5.32
CA ALA A 103 10.29 15.80 4.27
C ALA A 103 9.80 14.49 4.91
N PRO A 104 8.76 13.85 4.34
CA PRO A 104 8.33 12.54 4.80
C PRO A 104 9.41 11.49 4.54
N VAL A 105 9.40 10.43 5.34
CA VAL A 105 10.23 9.24 5.11
C VAL A 105 9.76 8.56 3.82
N ASN A 106 10.68 7.94 3.09
CA ASN A 106 10.41 7.14 1.91
C ASN A 106 9.35 6.07 2.21
N LEU A 107 8.45 5.79 1.26
CA LEU A 107 7.34 4.86 1.45
C LEU A 107 6.50 5.23 2.71
N TYR A 108 6.10 6.50 2.76
CA TYR A 108 5.59 7.18 3.95
C TYR A 108 4.50 6.41 4.70
N LEU A 109 3.48 5.91 3.98
CA LEU A 109 2.34 5.21 4.59
C LEU A 109 2.76 3.94 5.33
N HIS A 110 3.64 3.13 4.73
CA HIS A 110 4.15 1.90 5.34
C HIS A 110 5.04 2.19 6.55
N SER A 111 5.78 3.30 6.51
CA SER A 111 6.64 3.75 7.61
C SER A 111 5.88 4.23 8.85
N LEU A 112 4.57 4.47 8.76
CA LEU A 112 3.74 4.85 9.91
C LEU A 112 3.47 3.69 10.88
N PHE A 113 3.61 2.44 10.42
CA PHE A 113 3.23 1.25 11.18
C PHE A 113 4.45 0.38 11.47
N SER A 114 4.66 0.00 12.74
CA SER A 114 5.71 -0.95 13.12
C SER A 114 5.30 -2.40 12.92
N GLN A 115 3.99 -2.69 13.05
CA GLN A 115 3.40 -4.02 13.01
C GLN A 115 2.03 -3.96 12.34
N LEU A 116 1.68 -5.04 11.66
CA LEU A 116 0.38 -5.23 11.03
C LEU A 116 -0.10 -6.65 11.33
N TYR A 117 -1.29 -6.76 11.90
CA TYR A 117 -1.92 -8.03 12.24
C TYR A 117 -3.20 -8.20 11.41
N ILE A 118 -3.28 -9.31 10.68
CA ILE A 118 -4.51 -9.74 9.98
C ILE A 118 -4.99 -11.02 10.63
N TYR A 119 -6.23 -11.00 11.10
CA TYR A 119 -6.95 -12.14 11.63
C TYR A 119 -8.05 -12.56 10.66
N LEU A 120 -8.15 -13.86 10.38
CA LEU A 120 -9.28 -14.45 9.67
C LEU A 120 -9.96 -15.44 10.62
N ASN A 121 -11.21 -15.17 11.01
CA ASN A 121 -11.96 -15.96 11.99
C ASN A 121 -11.13 -16.22 13.27
N ASP A 122 -10.64 -15.15 13.89
CA ASP A 122 -9.78 -15.15 15.10
C ASP A 122 -8.43 -15.88 14.95
N ARG A 123 -8.09 -16.34 13.75
CA ARG A 123 -6.79 -16.94 13.46
C ARG A 123 -5.86 -15.91 12.86
N LEU A 124 -4.73 -15.68 13.51
CA LEU A 124 -3.66 -14.83 12.98
C LEU A 124 -3.09 -15.44 11.68
N CYS A 125 -3.10 -14.67 10.59
CA CYS A 125 -2.57 -15.06 9.29
C CYS A 125 -1.20 -14.45 8.97
N THR A 126 -0.77 -13.46 9.75
CA THR A 126 0.44 -12.68 9.51
C THR A 126 1.53 -13.01 10.53
N SER A 127 2.79 -12.97 10.11
CA SER A 127 3.93 -13.07 11.02
C SER A 127 4.17 -11.73 11.72
N SER A 128 4.36 -11.76 13.04
CA SER A 128 4.57 -10.57 13.87
C SER A 128 6.03 -10.45 14.28
N ASP A 129 6.78 -9.55 13.65
CA ASP A 129 8.22 -9.37 13.90
C ASP A 129 8.62 -7.93 14.30
N GLY A 130 7.70 -6.97 14.31
CA GLY A 130 8.04 -5.57 14.60
C GLY A 130 8.79 -4.86 13.47
N LEU A 131 8.96 -5.51 12.32
CA LEU A 131 9.80 -5.04 11.21
C LEU A 131 8.95 -4.81 9.94
N TYR A 132 7.65 -4.55 10.10
CA TYR A 132 6.73 -4.38 8.97
C TYR A 132 7.22 -3.32 7.98
N ALA A 133 7.63 -2.14 8.47
CA ALA A 133 8.10 -1.06 7.61
C ALA A 133 9.30 -1.49 6.73
N TYR A 134 10.24 -2.25 7.29
CA TYR A 134 11.40 -2.77 6.55
C TYR A 134 10.99 -3.85 5.55
N ARG A 135 10.12 -4.77 5.96
CA ARG A 135 9.61 -5.83 5.08
C ARG A 135 8.89 -5.23 3.88
N ALA A 136 7.96 -4.31 4.11
CA ALA A 136 7.22 -3.62 3.06
C ALA A 136 8.16 -2.87 2.10
N PHE A 137 9.16 -2.17 2.65
CA PHE A 137 10.15 -1.48 1.82
C PHE A 137 10.92 -2.44 0.90
N LEU A 138 11.41 -3.56 1.45
CA LEU A 138 12.14 -4.57 0.68
C LEU A 138 11.25 -5.28 -0.34
N GLU A 139 10.00 -5.58 0.00
CA GLU A 139 9.01 -6.15 -0.92
C GLU A 139 8.75 -5.20 -2.10
N CYS A 140 8.52 -3.91 -1.84
CA CYS A 140 8.36 -2.91 -2.90
C CYS A 140 9.62 -2.82 -3.78
N LEU A 141 10.81 -2.79 -3.16
CA LEU A 141 12.07 -2.66 -3.86
C LEU A 141 12.40 -3.88 -4.75
N LEU A 142 12.13 -5.09 -4.27
CA LEU A 142 12.54 -6.34 -4.93
C LEU A 142 11.47 -6.87 -5.89
N ASN A 143 10.18 -6.70 -5.60
CA ASN A 143 9.09 -7.29 -6.39
C ASN A 143 8.60 -6.39 -7.53
N SER A 144 9.16 -5.19 -7.68
CA SER A 144 8.72 -4.23 -8.70
C SER A 144 9.76 -4.05 -9.80
N SER A 145 9.29 -3.96 -11.04
CA SER A 145 10.13 -3.59 -12.18
C SER A 145 10.54 -2.13 -12.09
N ASP A 146 11.55 -1.77 -12.87
CA ASP A 146 12.07 -0.41 -12.85
C ASP A 146 11.04 0.63 -13.31
N ASP A 147 10.24 0.28 -14.32
CA ASP A 147 9.15 1.13 -14.82
C ASP A 147 8.08 1.40 -13.75
N ILE A 148 7.77 0.42 -12.91
CA ILE A 148 6.76 0.56 -11.83
C ILE A 148 7.27 1.50 -10.73
N LYS A 149 8.56 1.37 -10.39
CA LYS A 149 9.23 2.20 -9.37
C LYS A 149 9.24 3.67 -9.75
N ASP A 150 9.40 3.96 -11.03
CA ASP A 150 9.49 5.33 -11.53
C ASP A 150 8.10 5.91 -11.88
N SER A 151 7.10 5.05 -12.10
CA SER A 151 5.71 5.44 -12.37
C SER A 151 4.84 5.41 -11.11
N PHE A 152 4.04 4.35 -10.91
CA PHE A 152 3.00 4.27 -9.88
C PHE A 152 3.53 4.39 -8.44
N MET A 153 4.75 3.90 -8.19
CA MET A 153 5.34 3.93 -6.86
C MET A 153 5.65 5.33 -6.33
N SER A 154 5.80 6.32 -7.22
CA SER A 154 5.89 7.73 -6.83
C SER A 154 4.67 8.20 -6.03
N ALA A 155 3.48 7.64 -6.31
CA ALA A 155 2.24 7.92 -5.56
C ALA A 155 2.29 7.39 -4.12
N GLN A 156 3.09 6.35 -3.86
CA GLN A 156 3.36 5.82 -2.51
C GLN A 156 4.50 6.57 -1.82
N MET A 157 5.00 7.65 -2.43
CA MET A 157 6.23 8.36 -2.04
C MET A 157 7.45 7.45 -2.00
N PHE A 158 7.49 6.44 -2.87
CA PHE A 158 8.69 5.66 -3.07
C PHE A 158 9.62 6.38 -4.05
N TYR A 159 10.84 6.66 -3.60
CA TYR A 159 11.91 7.19 -4.44
C TYR A 159 13.17 6.38 -4.23
N ARG A 160 13.87 6.06 -5.32
CA ARG A 160 15.14 5.34 -5.22
C ARG A 160 16.18 6.23 -4.57
N ASP A 161 16.92 5.63 -3.65
CA ASP A 161 18.09 6.22 -3.03
C ASP A 161 19.32 5.54 -3.64
N TYR A 162 20.25 6.34 -4.15
CA TYR A 162 21.57 5.87 -4.57
C TYR A 162 22.57 6.29 -3.49
N GLY A 163 23.68 5.56 -3.31
CA GLY A 163 24.64 5.86 -2.24
C GLY A 163 25.04 7.36 -2.17
N GLY A 164 24.54 8.06 -1.16
CA GLY A 164 24.76 9.49 -0.93
C GLY A 164 23.89 10.47 -1.73
N HIS A 165 22.88 9.98 -2.47
CA HIS A 165 22.04 10.77 -3.36
C HIS A 165 20.58 10.29 -3.30
N CYS A 166 19.73 11.06 -2.62
CA CYS A 166 18.28 10.85 -2.67
C CYS A 166 17.71 11.64 -3.85
N ALA A 167 17.14 10.94 -4.84
CA ALA A 167 16.77 11.50 -6.16
C ALA A 167 15.88 12.76 -6.12
N VAL A 168 15.17 13.01 -5.01
CA VAL A 168 14.27 14.17 -4.85
C VAL A 168 14.92 15.34 -4.11
N ASN A 169 15.88 15.07 -3.22
CA ASN A 169 16.48 16.10 -2.35
C ASN A 169 17.80 16.64 -2.90
N ASP A 170 18.48 15.86 -3.73
CA ASP A 170 19.75 16.25 -4.32
C ASP A 170 19.52 16.74 -5.75
N ARG A 171 19.65 18.06 -5.95
CA ARG A 171 19.73 18.64 -7.30
C ARG A 171 20.88 17.91 -8.02
N PRO A 172 20.71 17.44 -9.28
CA PRO A 172 21.84 16.97 -10.06
C PRO A 172 22.82 18.13 -10.17
N THR A 173 23.95 18.01 -9.49
CA THR A 173 25.08 18.90 -9.71
C THR A 173 25.57 18.58 -11.13
N LYS A 174 25.52 19.61 -11.99
CA LYS A 174 26.17 19.56 -13.30
C LYS A 174 27.68 19.41 -13.13
#